data_AF-T1CC62-F1
#
_entry.id   AF-T1CC62-F1
#
_cell.length_a   1.000
_cell.length_b   1.000
_cell.length_c   1.000
_cell.angle_alpha   90.00
_cell.angle_beta   90.00
_cell.angle_gamma   90.00
#
_symmetry.space_group_name_H-M   'P 1'
#
loop_
_entity.id
_entity.type
_entity.pdbx_description
1 polymer ?
#
loop_
_entity_poly.entity_id
_entity_poly.type
_entity_poly.pdbx_seq_one_letter_code
_entity_poly.pdbx_strand_id
1 'polypeptide(L)'
;MSTGNWIGGRTGVSQLLDRVSNVSTLSHLRRIISPLTRSQPHFEARDLHPTQWGRICPNETPEGQNCGLVKNAALLINVSEGIDSSQILEFLRGLGLKELTKEDPNAGRIYLNGDFVGYHDNPAEVTESIRKSRRSG
;
A
#
# COMPACT_ATOMS: atom_id res chain seq x y z
N MET A 1 -18.38 -0.89 -17.60
CA MET A 1 -16.99 -1.41 -17.63
C MET A 1 -16.40 -1.55 -19.03
N SER A 2 -17.18 -1.86 -20.08
CA SER A 2 -16.65 -2.07 -21.45
C SER A 2 -15.86 -0.88 -22.03
N THR A 3 -16.25 0.36 -21.69
CA THR A 3 -15.59 1.58 -22.19
C THR A 3 -14.34 1.99 -21.42
N GLY A 4 -13.97 1.29 -20.33
CA GLY A 4 -12.82 1.66 -19.50
C GLY A 4 -13.01 2.92 -18.65
N ASN A 5 -14.17 3.57 -18.70
CA ASN A 5 -14.48 4.75 -17.90
C ASN A 5 -15.18 4.36 -16.59
N TRP A 6 -14.69 4.91 -15.48
CA TRP A 6 -15.25 4.73 -14.14
C TRP A 6 -15.98 6.00 -13.69
N ILE A 7 -16.98 5.84 -12.81
CA ILE A 7 -17.68 6.97 -12.21
C ILE A 7 -16.69 7.86 -11.44
N GLY A 8 -16.74 9.18 -11.65
CA GLY A 8 -15.74 10.12 -11.10
C GLY A 8 -14.61 10.49 -12.07
N GLY A 9 -14.82 10.33 -13.38
CA GLY A 9 -13.96 10.93 -14.43
C GLY A 9 -12.64 10.19 -14.70
N ARG A 10 -12.44 9.00 -14.12
CA ARG A 10 -11.27 8.17 -14.39
C ARG A 10 -11.46 7.35 -15.66
N THR A 11 -10.52 7.45 -16.59
CA THR A 11 -10.52 6.73 -17.87
C THR A 11 -9.41 5.69 -17.91
N GLY A 12 -9.58 4.65 -18.72
CA GLY A 12 -8.58 3.59 -18.89
C GLY A 12 -8.44 2.63 -17.70
N VAL A 13 -9.46 2.52 -16.84
CA VAL A 13 -9.49 1.62 -15.67
C VAL A 13 -9.63 0.17 -16.11
N SER A 14 -10.50 -0.09 -17.09
CA SER A 14 -10.60 -1.40 -17.77
C SER A 14 -9.94 -1.30 -19.14
N GLN A 15 -9.11 -2.28 -19.48
CA GLN A 15 -8.33 -2.34 -20.72
C GLN A 15 -8.51 -3.71 -21.38
N LEU A 16 -8.37 -3.77 -22.70
CA LEU A 16 -8.34 -5.04 -23.41
C LEU A 16 -7.09 -5.81 -23.02
N LEU A 17 -7.27 -7.05 -22.56
CA LEU A 17 -6.17 -7.90 -22.15
C LEU A 17 -5.23 -8.18 -23.33
N ASP A 18 -3.93 -8.08 -23.08
CA ASP A 18 -2.92 -8.36 -24.10
C ASP A 18 -2.72 -9.87 -24.20
N ARG A 19 -2.75 -10.38 -25.44
CA ARG A 19 -2.76 -11.80 -25.78
C ARG A 19 -1.71 -12.17 -26.83
N VAL A 20 -0.70 -11.33 -27.04
CA VAL A 20 0.40 -11.63 -27.99
C VAL A 20 1.17 -12.88 -27.56
N SER A 21 1.43 -13.06 -26.26
CA SER A 21 2.04 -14.26 -25.70
C SER A 21 1.60 -14.49 -24.26
N ASN A 22 1.80 -15.71 -23.73
CA ASN A 22 1.49 -16.03 -22.32
C ASN A 22 2.20 -15.08 -21.34
N VAL A 23 3.44 -14.71 -21.64
CA VAL A 23 4.22 -13.78 -20.80
C VAL A 23 3.64 -12.36 -20.87
N SER A 24 3.21 -11.91 -22.06
CA SER A 24 2.59 -10.60 -22.21
C SER A 24 1.26 -10.52 -21.46
N THR A 25 0.46 -11.60 -21.47
CA THR A 25 -0.77 -11.68 -20.67
C THR A 25 -0.49 -11.57 -19.17
N LEU A 26 0.49 -12.34 -18.65
CA LEU A 26 0.88 -12.27 -17.24
C LEU A 26 1.45 -10.90 -16.84
N SER A 27 2.26 -10.29 -17.70
CA SER A 27 2.76 -8.93 -17.50
C SER A 27 1.62 -7.90 -17.44
N HIS A 28 0.65 -7.99 -18.35
CA HIS A 28 -0.49 -7.07 -18.36
C HIS A 28 -1.32 -7.19 -17.08
N LEU A 29 -1.57 -8.40 -16.58
CA LEU A 29 -2.31 -8.62 -15.32
C LEU A 29 -1.60 -8.04 -14.09
N ARG A 30 -0.28 -7.84 -14.14
CA ARG A 30 0.54 -7.36 -13.01
C ARG A 30 0.93 -5.89 -13.15
N ARG A 31 0.33 -5.18 -14.10
CA ARG A 31 0.59 -3.78 -14.39
C ARG A 31 -0.05 -2.86 -13.35
N ILE A 32 0.73 -1.88 -12.91
CA ILE A 32 0.37 -0.80 -12.00
C ILE A 32 0.46 0.51 -12.78
N ILE A 33 -0.63 1.28 -12.78
CA ILE A 33 -0.74 2.52 -13.57
C ILE A 33 -0.95 3.70 -12.63
N SER A 34 -0.05 4.69 -12.71
CA SER A 34 -0.20 5.97 -12.02
C SER A 34 -1.30 6.81 -12.70
N PRO A 35 -2.20 7.47 -11.94
CA PRO A 35 -3.23 8.34 -12.49
C PRO A 35 -2.71 9.71 -12.96
N LEU A 36 -1.40 9.96 -12.89
CA LEU A 36 -0.78 11.22 -13.29
C LEU A 36 -0.84 11.47 -14.80
N THR A 37 -0.78 12.75 -15.17
CA THR A 37 -0.81 13.18 -16.56
C THR A 37 0.48 12.78 -17.28
N ARG A 38 0.35 12.13 -18.44
CA ARG A 38 1.49 11.63 -19.22
C ARG A 38 2.31 12.73 -19.90
N SER A 39 1.68 13.87 -20.19
CA SER A 39 2.32 15.00 -20.88
C SER A 39 3.24 15.84 -19.99
N GLN A 40 3.07 15.76 -18.66
CA GLN A 40 3.89 16.53 -17.73
C GLN A 40 5.15 15.76 -17.32
N PRO A 41 6.29 16.47 -17.18
CA PRO A 41 7.54 15.88 -16.73
C PRO A 41 7.53 15.75 -15.19
N HIS A 42 6.87 14.70 -14.68
CA HIS A 42 6.87 14.36 -13.25
C HIS A 42 8.18 13.65 -12.83
N PHE A 43 9.31 14.36 -12.78
CA PHE A 43 10.63 13.76 -12.52
C PHE A 43 10.65 12.88 -11.26
N GLU A 44 10.30 13.44 -10.09
CA GLU A 44 10.33 12.71 -8.82
C GLU A 44 9.38 11.49 -8.79
N ALA A 45 8.23 11.58 -9.46
CA ALA A 45 7.26 10.48 -9.49
C ALA A 45 7.67 9.36 -10.46
N ARG A 46 8.46 9.67 -11.50
CA ARG A 46 8.91 8.70 -12.51
C ARG A 46 10.16 7.95 -12.05
N ASP A 47 10.98 8.56 -11.20
CA ASP A 47 12.20 7.98 -10.68
C ASP A 47 11.97 6.65 -9.94
N LEU A 48 13.03 5.84 -9.90
CA LEU A 48 13.06 4.60 -9.14
C LEU A 48 13.28 4.92 -7.67
N HIS A 49 12.22 4.87 -6.88
CA HIS A 49 12.30 5.16 -5.44
C HIS A 49 12.76 3.92 -4.65
N PRO A 50 13.63 4.04 -3.62
CA PRO A 50 14.13 2.90 -2.84
C PRO A 50 13.04 2.03 -2.19
N THR A 51 11.88 2.62 -1.84
CA THR A 51 10.74 1.86 -1.29
C THR A 51 10.12 0.89 -2.30
N GLN A 52 10.46 0.96 -3.58
CA GLN A 52 9.97 0.05 -4.61
C GLN A 52 10.66 -1.33 -4.55
N TRP A 53 11.77 -1.45 -3.81
CA TRP A 53 12.49 -2.71 -3.63
C TRP A 53 11.57 -3.83 -3.14
N GLY A 54 11.54 -4.95 -3.87
CA GLY A 54 10.70 -6.11 -3.57
C GLY A 54 9.20 -5.92 -3.81
N ARG A 55 8.75 -4.73 -4.26
CA ARG A 55 7.34 -4.41 -4.52
C ARG A 55 7.06 -4.18 -6.01
N ILE A 56 7.97 -3.52 -6.73
CA ILE A 56 7.83 -3.17 -8.14
C ILE A 56 9.08 -3.66 -8.89
N CYS A 57 8.89 -4.14 -10.12
CA CYS A 57 9.99 -4.50 -11.02
C CYS A 57 10.78 -3.23 -11.42
N PRO A 58 12.11 -3.17 -11.19
CA PRO A 58 12.89 -1.98 -11.52
C PRO A 58 13.09 -1.77 -13.02
N ASN A 59 12.96 -2.83 -13.83
CA ASN A 59 13.25 -2.80 -15.27
C ASN A 59 11.98 -2.73 -16.14
N GLU A 60 10.87 -3.29 -15.69
CA GLU A 60 9.66 -3.43 -16.50
C GLU A 60 8.81 -2.15 -16.44
N THR A 61 9.16 -1.19 -17.30
CA THR A 61 8.40 0.03 -17.58
C THR A 61 8.42 0.29 -19.08
N PRO A 62 7.31 0.68 -19.71
CA PRO A 62 7.30 1.00 -21.14
C PRO A 62 8.08 2.29 -21.42
N GLU A 63 8.70 2.35 -22.59
CA GLU A 63 9.41 3.55 -23.06
C GLU A 63 8.45 4.72 -23.37
N GLY A 64 9.02 5.91 -23.58
CA GLY A 64 8.28 7.12 -23.94
C GLY A 64 7.51 7.74 -22.77
N GLN A 65 6.33 8.33 -23.05
CA GLN A 65 5.58 9.12 -22.07
C GLN A 65 5.07 8.32 -20.86
N ASN A 66 4.99 6.99 -20.97
CA ASN A 66 4.56 6.11 -19.88
C ASN A 66 5.71 5.68 -18.96
N CYS A 67 6.97 5.97 -19.33
CA CYS A 67 8.14 5.59 -18.55
C CYS A 67 8.05 6.13 -17.11
N GLY A 68 8.16 5.22 -16.14
CA GLY A 68 8.02 5.54 -14.71
C GLY A 68 6.58 5.73 -14.21
N LEU A 69 5.59 5.92 -15.09
CA LEU A 69 4.17 6.04 -14.72
C LEU A 69 3.42 4.71 -14.79
N VAL A 70 3.83 3.86 -15.73
CA VAL A 70 3.36 2.47 -15.81
C VAL A 70 4.51 1.59 -15.35
N LYS A 71 4.27 0.79 -14.31
CA LYS A 71 5.25 -0.14 -13.76
C LYS A 71 4.60 -1.50 -13.56
N ASN A 72 5.40 -2.53 -13.35
CA ASN A 72 4.90 -3.86 -13.07
C ASN A 72 5.26 -4.30 -11.66
N ALA A 73 4.38 -5.09 -11.04
CA ALA A 73 4.61 -5.59 -9.70
C ALA A 73 5.84 -6.55 -9.63
N ALA A 74 6.50 -6.65 -8.48
CA ALA A 74 7.56 -7.63 -8.23
C ALA A 74 7.00 -9.04 -8.00
N LEU A 75 7.73 -10.09 -8.41
CA LEU A 75 7.22 -11.47 -8.47
C LEU A 75 6.62 -12.00 -7.16
N LEU A 76 7.20 -11.59 -6.02
CA LEU A 76 6.83 -12.07 -4.69
C LEU A 76 5.94 -11.09 -3.91
N ILE A 77 5.38 -10.07 -4.57
CA ILE A 77 4.51 -9.11 -3.89
C ILE A 77 3.27 -9.81 -3.34
N ASN A 78 2.80 -9.34 -2.19
CA ASN A 78 1.47 -9.64 -1.67
C ASN A 78 0.74 -8.32 -1.41
N VAL A 79 -0.54 -8.24 -1.78
CA VAL A 79 -1.40 -7.08 -1.57
C VAL A 79 -2.30 -7.39 -0.38
N SER A 80 -2.26 -6.53 0.64
CA SER A 80 -3.04 -6.71 1.87
C SER A 80 -4.54 -6.69 1.58
N GLU A 81 -5.26 -7.62 2.20
CA GLU A 81 -6.72 -7.65 2.23
C GLU A 81 -7.27 -6.83 3.41
N GLY A 82 -8.54 -6.44 3.33
CA GLY A 82 -9.20 -5.66 4.38
C GLY A 82 -9.48 -6.50 5.63
N ILE A 83 -9.17 -5.95 6.80
CA ILE A 83 -9.46 -6.54 8.11
C ILE A 83 -10.26 -5.51 8.93
N ASP A 84 -11.22 -5.98 9.71
CA ASP A 84 -11.97 -5.11 10.63
C ASP A 84 -11.05 -4.52 11.70
N SER A 85 -11.06 -3.19 11.78
CA SER A 85 -10.21 -2.44 12.71
C SER A 85 -10.66 -2.63 14.17
N SER A 86 -11.92 -2.99 14.40
CA SER A 86 -12.49 -3.18 15.73
C SER A 86 -11.80 -4.30 16.51
N GLN A 87 -11.50 -5.41 15.84
CA GLN A 87 -10.80 -6.56 16.45
C GLN A 87 -9.39 -6.18 16.91
N ILE A 88 -8.70 -5.35 16.12
CA ILE A 88 -7.36 -4.86 16.44
C ILE A 88 -7.42 -3.90 17.63
N LEU A 89 -8.46 -3.04 17.68
CA LEU A 89 -8.66 -2.11 18.79
C LEU A 89 -8.90 -2.83 20.12
N GLU A 90 -9.73 -3.87 20.13
CA GLU A 90 -9.96 -4.70 21.32
C GLU A 90 -8.68 -5.40 21.78
N PHE A 91 -7.89 -5.94 20.85
CA PHE A 91 -6.58 -6.51 21.16
C PHE A 91 -5.62 -5.49 21.80
N LEU A 92 -5.56 -4.27 21.26
CA LEU A 92 -4.75 -3.18 21.81
C LEU A 92 -5.23 -2.76 23.21
N ARG A 93 -6.54 -2.71 23.45
CA ARG A 93 -7.11 -2.46 24.79
C ARG A 93 -6.68 -3.55 25.79
N GLY A 94 -6.68 -4.81 25.38
CA GLY A 94 -6.19 -5.93 26.20
C GLY A 94 -4.70 -5.82 26.56
N LEU A 95 -3.90 -5.13 25.74
CA LEU A 95 -2.47 -4.89 25.99
C LEU A 95 -2.19 -3.65 26.88
N GLY A 96 -3.22 -3.00 27.45
CA GLY A 96 -3.02 -1.87 28.37
C GLY A 96 -3.02 -0.49 27.71
N LEU A 97 -3.72 -0.34 26.58
CA LEU A 97 -3.96 0.97 25.96
C LEU A 97 -4.68 1.92 26.94
N LYS A 98 -4.10 3.09 27.19
CA LYS A 98 -4.70 4.15 28.00
C LYS A 98 -5.50 5.13 27.14
N GLU A 99 -6.68 5.49 27.62
CA GLU A 99 -7.62 6.38 26.94
C GLU A 99 -7.15 7.84 26.91
N LEU A 100 -7.70 8.64 25.98
CA LEU A 100 -7.31 10.01 25.62
C LEU A 100 -7.57 11.09 26.69
N THR A 101 -7.57 10.75 27.98
CA THR A 101 -7.96 11.72 29.03
C THR A 101 -6.93 12.82 29.27
N LYS A 102 -5.62 12.55 29.11
CA LYS A 102 -4.54 13.55 29.24
C LYS A 102 -3.39 13.24 28.29
N GLU A 103 -2.78 14.28 27.71
CA GLU A 103 -1.53 14.13 26.97
C GLU A 103 -0.38 13.86 27.96
N ASP A 104 0.28 12.72 27.79
CA ASP A 104 1.53 12.42 28.48
C ASP A 104 2.69 12.47 27.47
N PRO A 105 3.60 13.46 27.55
CA PRO A 105 4.75 13.58 26.66
C PRO A 105 5.70 12.38 26.71
N ASN A 106 5.69 11.63 27.82
CA ASN A 106 6.59 10.49 28.03
C ASN A 106 5.98 9.17 27.56
N ALA A 107 4.68 9.12 27.28
CA ALA A 107 4.00 7.92 26.83
C ALA A 107 4.04 7.79 25.29
N GLY A 108 4.12 6.54 24.81
CA GLY A 108 4.08 6.24 23.39
C GLY A 108 2.69 6.44 22.81
N ARG A 109 2.58 7.20 21.71
CA ARG A 109 1.33 7.38 20.96
C ARG A 109 1.07 6.19 20.06
N ILE A 110 -0.16 5.68 20.09
CA ILE A 110 -0.58 4.57 19.23
C ILE A 110 -1.61 5.10 18.23
N TYR A 111 -1.38 4.79 16.95
CA TYR A 111 -2.27 5.13 15.85
C TYR A 111 -2.74 3.86 15.15
N LEU A 112 -4.01 3.82 14.79
CA LEU A 112 -4.62 2.74 14.01
C LEU A 112 -5.23 3.33 12.73
N ASN A 113 -4.67 2.98 11.57
CA ASN A 113 -5.14 3.47 10.26
C ASN A 113 -5.22 5.01 10.12
N GLY A 114 -4.44 5.74 10.92
CA GLY A 114 -4.44 7.22 10.95
C GLY A 114 -5.17 7.81 12.15
N ASP A 115 -6.05 7.06 12.79
CA ASP A 115 -6.77 7.51 13.98
C ASP A 115 -5.91 7.36 15.23
N PHE A 116 -5.89 8.41 16.05
CA PHE A 116 -5.21 8.37 17.34
C PHE A 116 -6.07 7.60 18.36
N VAL A 117 -5.59 6.44 18.81
CA VAL A 117 -6.38 5.53 19.66
C VAL A 117 -6.03 5.61 21.14
N GLY A 118 -4.85 6.11 21.49
CA GLY A 118 -4.45 6.27 22.89
C GLY A 118 -2.94 6.23 23.11
N TYR A 119 -2.58 6.09 24.39
CA TYR A 119 -1.21 6.06 24.87
C TYR A 119 -0.83 4.70 25.46
N HIS A 120 0.47 4.40 25.48
CA HIS A 120 1.02 3.29 26.24
C HIS A 120 2.33 3.71 26.90
N ASP A 121 2.51 3.40 28.19
CA ASP A 121 3.70 3.81 28.96
C ASP A 121 4.98 3.20 28.37
N ASN A 122 4.89 1.95 27.91
CA ASN A 122 6.00 1.21 27.32
C ASN A 122 5.69 0.79 25.86
N PRO A 123 5.96 1.65 24.86
CA PRO A 123 5.64 1.31 23.46
C PRO A 123 6.44 0.12 22.93
N ALA A 124 7.63 -0.15 23.49
CA ALA A 124 8.48 -1.27 23.05
C ALA A 124 7.79 -2.62 23.31
N GLU A 125 7.19 -2.78 24.49
CA GLU A 125 6.47 -3.99 24.88
C GLU A 125 5.26 -4.29 23.98
N VAL A 126 4.49 -3.26 23.62
CA VAL A 126 3.36 -3.40 22.69
C VAL A 126 3.85 -3.87 21.32
N THR A 127 4.92 -3.26 20.79
CA THR A 127 5.46 -3.66 19.48
C THR A 127 6.02 -5.09 19.49
N GLU A 128 6.64 -5.51 20.59
CA GLU A 128 7.17 -6.87 20.73
C GLU A 128 6.04 -7.89 20.85
N SER A 129 5.01 -7.59 21.64
CA SER A 129 3.84 -8.44 21.82
C SER A 129 3.11 -8.65 20.50
N ILE A 130 2.84 -7.59 19.74
CA ILE A 130 2.24 -7.68 18.39
C ILE A 130 3.10 -8.54 17.46
N ARG A 131 4.43 -8.36 17.48
CA ARG A 131 5.34 -9.15 16.65
C ARG A 131 5.35 -10.63 17.04
N LYS A 132 5.25 -10.95 18.33
CA LYS A 132 5.18 -12.33 18.83
C LYS A 132 3.86 -12.97 18.43
N SER A 133 2.72 -12.32 18.70
CA SER A 133 1.40 -12.82 18.31
C SER A 133 1.28 -13.04 16.79
N ARG A 134 1.84 -12.14 15.97
CA ARG A 134 1.85 -12.33 14.50
C ARG A 134 2.66 -13.56 14.06
N ARG A 135 3.67 -13.96 14.83
CA ARG A 135 4.57 -15.08 14.49
C ARG A 135 4.07 -16.42 15.03
N SER A 136 3.20 -16.43 16.03
CA SER A 136 2.61 -17.65 16.58
C SER A 136 1.50 -18.24 15.70
N GLY A 137 1.00 -17.48 14.72
CA GLY A 137 -0.25 -17.81 14.04
C GLY A 137 -1.43 -17.66 14.98
#